data_AF-A0A6J6P9D7-F1
#
_entry.id   AF-A0A6J6P9D7-F1
#
_cell.length_a   1.000
_cell.length_b   1.000
_cell.length_c   1.000
_cell.angle_alpha   90.00
_cell.angle_beta   90.00
_cell.angle_gamma   90.00
#
_symmetry.space_group_name_H-M   'P 1'
#
loop_
_entity.id
_entity.type
_entity.pdbx_description
1 polymer ?
#
loop_
_entity_poly.entity_id
_entity_poly.type
_entity_poly.pdbx_seq_one_letter_code
_entity_poly.pdbx_strand_id
1 'polypeptide(L)' 'MRDGLLPAMRTDPVVVRAFLRMFNLLEAPNSLMTNSDVVARVLTVFNDRENRPAEVSMGPDRASLLEAIS' A
#
# COMPACT_ATOMS: atom_id res chain seq x y z
N MET A 1 -2.90 -4.72 8.34
CA MET A 1 -3.11 -4.06 7.02
C MET A 1 -2.12 -2.94 6.75
N ARG A 2 -1.85 -2.05 7.73
CA ARG A 2 -0.93 -0.91 7.59
C ARG A 2 0.48 -1.27 7.11
N ASP A 3 1.01 -2.40 7.55
CA ASP A 3 2.40 -2.79 7.20
C ASP A 3 2.50 -3.90 6.16
N GLY A 4 1.38 -4.37 5.62
CA GLY A 4 1.36 -5.47 4.64
C GLY A 4 0.71 -5.02 3.34
N LEU A 5 -0.62 -5.03 3.33
CA LEU A 5 -1.41 -4.75 2.12
C LEU A 5 -1.19 -3.33 1.58
N LEU A 6 -1.28 -2.30 2.43
CA LEU A 6 -1.16 -0.91 1.96
C LEU A 6 0.22 -0.59 1.36
N PRO A 7 1.35 -1.00 1.97
CA PRO A 7 2.67 -0.86 1.36
C PRO A 7 2.80 -1.70 0.09
N ALA A 8 2.30 -2.93 0.09
CA ALA A 8 2.37 -3.80 -1.09
C ALA A 8 1.60 -3.24 -2.29
N MET A 9 0.49 -2.54 -2.07
CA MET A 9 -0.24 -1.83 -3.14
C MET A 9 0.57 -0.67 -3.77
N ARG A 10 1.54 -0.09 -3.05
CA ARG A 10 2.39 0.99 -3.57
C ARG A 10 3.56 0.47 -4.42
N THR A 11 3.99 -0.77 -4.21
CA THR A 11 5.21 -1.31 -4.81
C THR A 11 4.96 -2.50 -5.75
N ASP A 12 3.85 -3.23 -5.60
CA ASP A 12 3.54 -4.43 -6.40
C ASP A 12 2.27 -4.22 -7.28
N PRO A 13 2.40 -4.22 -8.62
CA PRO A 13 1.28 -4.02 -9.53
C PRO A 13 0.28 -5.19 -9.55
N VAL A 14 0.67 -6.39 -9.14
CA VAL A 14 -0.23 -7.53 -9.01
C VAL A 14 -1.15 -7.31 -7.81
N VAL A 15 -0.59 -6.85 -6.69
CA VAL A 15 -1.34 -6.57 -5.46
C VAL A 15 -2.32 -5.41 -5.65
N VAL A 16 -1.91 -4.31 -6.28
CA VAL A 16 -2.81 -3.18 -6.54
C VAL A 16 -3.97 -3.57 -7.47
N ARG A 17 -3.70 -4.38 -8.50
CA ARG A 17 -4.73 -4.86 -9.42
C ARG A 17 -5.71 -5.79 -8.72
N ALA A 18 -5.23 -6.72 -7.91
CA ALA A 18 -6.09 -7.62 -7.13
C ALA A 18 -6.97 -6.83 -6.16
N PHE A 19 -6.40 -5.84 -5.47
CA PHE A 19 -7.16 -4.94 -4.61
C PHE A 19 -8.24 -4.19 -5.39
N LEU A 20 -7.92 -3.60 -6.54
CA LEU A 20 -8.89 -2.87 -7.35
C LEU A 20 -10.02 -3.78 -7.86
N ARG A 21 -9.72 -5.03 -8.23
CA ARG A 21 -10.74 -6.01 -8.66
C ARG A 21 -11.69 -6.36 -7.52
N MET A 22 -11.16 -6.67 -6.33
CA MET A 22 -11.97 -6.91 -5.14
C MET A 22 -12.77 -5.67 -4.73
N PHE A 23 -12.16 -4.48 -4.73
CA PHE A 23 -12.79 -3.23 -4.31
C PHE A 23 -13.93 -2.80 -5.23
N ASN A 24 -13.75 -3.03 -6.54
CA ASN A 24 -14.80 -2.81 -7.54
C ASN A 24 -15.74 -4.01 -7.70
N LEU A 25 -15.70 -4.99 -6.79
CA LEU A 25 -16.57 -6.19 -6.78
C LEU A 25 -16.53 -7.00 -8.08
N LEU A 26 -15.43 -6.91 -8.83
CA LEU A 26 -15.16 -7.75 -10.00
C LEU A 26 -14.72 -9.17 -9.59
N GLU A 27 -14.37 -9.33 -8.31
CA GLU A 27 -14.10 -10.59 -7.64
C GLU A 27 -14.78 -10.61 -6.26
N ALA A 28 -14.88 -11.81 -5.66
CA ALA A 28 -15.47 -11.97 -4.35
C ALA A 28 -14.73 -11.14 -3.27
N PRO A 29 -15.42 -10.65 -2.22
CA PRO A 29 -14.80 -9.82 -1.18
C PRO A 29 -13.64 -10.50 -0.41
N ASN A 30 -13.60 -11.83 -0.40
CA ASN A 30 -12.55 -12.63 0.24
C ASN A 30 -11.41 -13.03 -0.73
N SER A 31 -11.47 -12.62 -2.00
CA SER A 31 -10.50 -12.98 -3.05
C SER A 31 -9.05 -12.66 -2.69
N LEU A 32 -8.81 -11.54 -2.00
CA LEU A 32 -7.46 -11.16 -1.54
C LEU A 32 -6.85 -12.16 -0.55
N MET A 33 -7.68 -12.87 0.23
CA MET A 33 -7.22 -13.83 1.23
C MET A 33 -7.12 -15.26 0.66
N THR A 34 -7.83 -15.54 -0.43
CA THR A 34 -7.84 -16.86 -1.07
C THR A 34 -6.86 -16.96 -2.24
N ASN A 35 -6.38 -15.83 -2.76
CA ASN A 35 -5.34 -15.79 -3.78
C ASN A 35 -3.94 -15.93 -3.15
N SER A 36 -3.37 -17.13 -3.25
CA SER A 36 -2.07 -17.46 -2.66
C SER A 36 -0.91 -16.61 -3.17
N ASP A 37 -0.92 -16.20 -4.45
CA ASP A 37 0.11 -15.32 -5.02
C ASP A 37 0.06 -13.92 -4.39
N VAL A 38 -1.14 -13.36 -4.24
CA VAL A 38 -1.34 -12.06 -3.58
C VAL A 38 -0.92 -12.12 -2.11
N VAL A 39 -1.32 -13.18 -1.40
CA VAL A 39 -0.95 -13.38 0.01
C VAL A 39 0.57 -13.49 0.16
N ALA A 40 1.24 -14.27 -0.68
CA ALA A 40 2.69 -14.43 -0.64
C ALA A 40 3.42 -13.09 -0.83
N ARG A 41 3.01 -12.29 -1.83
CA ARG A 41 3.59 -10.95 -2.09
C ARG A 41 3.41 -9.99 -0.92
N VAL A 42 2.20 -9.97 -0.34
CA VAL A 42 1.92 -9.14 0.83
C VAL A 42 2.77 -9.57 2.02
N LEU A 43 2.98 -10.87 2.23
CA LEU A 43 3.86 -11.39 3.29
C LEU A 43 5.32 -11.03 3.06
N THR A 44 5.82 -11.09 1.81
CA THR A 44 7.18 -10.63 1.47
C THR A 44 7.37 -9.17 1.86
N VAL A 45 6.43 -8.30 1.48
CA VAL A 45 6.48 -6.88 1.84
C VAL A 45 6.39 -6.68 3.35
N PHE A 46 5.54 -7.44 4.05
CA PHE A 46 5.39 -7.36 5.50
C PHE A 46 6.66 -7.80 6.26
N ASN A 47 7.36 -8.82 5.77
CA ASN A 47 8.61 -9.29 6.37
C ASN A 47 9.74 -8.27 6.22
N ASP A 48 9.75 -7.52 5.12
CA ASP A 48 10.76 -6.49 4.85
C ASP A 48 10.45 -5.13 5.51
N ARG A 49 9.42 -5.06 6.37
CA ARG A 49 8.92 -3.77 6.91
C ARG A 49 9.98 -2.94 7.65
N GLU A 50 10.92 -3.59 8.33
CA GLU A 50 11.95 -2.93 9.13
C GLU A 50 13.10 -2.37 8.26
N ASN A 51 13.23 -2.80 7.00
CA ASN A 51 14.27 -2.35 6.08
C ASN A 51 13.76 -1.28 5.10
N ARG A 52 12.50 -0.87 5.18
CA ARG A 52 11.93 0.10 4.23
C ARG A 52 12.56 1.47 4.41
N PRO A 53 12.82 2.21 3.31
CA PRO A 53 13.23 3.60 3.41
C PRO A 53 12.14 4.41 4.12
N ALA A 54 12.56 5.44 4.86
CA ALA A 54 11.64 6.36 5.52
C ALA A 54 10.65 6.95 4.50
N GLU A 55 9.38 7.12 4.89
CA GLU A 55 8.40 7.76 4.03
C GLU A 55 8.88 9.16 3.66
N VAL A 56 8.93 9.44 2.35
CA VAL A 56 9.27 10.76 1.83
C VAL A 56 8.14 11.72 2.20
N SER A 57 8.47 12.87 2.79
CA SER A 57 7.47 13.90 3.06
C SER A 57 6.86 14.35 1.73
N MET A 58 5.54 14.16 1.57
CA MET A 58 4.81 14.47 0.34
C MET A 58 4.49 15.96 0.18
N GLY A 59 5.00 16.81 1.06
CA GLY A 59 4.72 18.25 1.03
C GLY A 59 5.51 19.05 2.08
N PRO A 60 5.33 20.39 2.06
CA PRO A 60 5.90 21.27 3.07
C PRO A 60 5.38 20.91 4.45
N ASP A 61 6.22 21.09 5.48
CA ASP A 61 5.71 21.06 6.84
C ASP A 61 4.72 22.22 7.07
N ARG A 62 4.02 22.18 8.21
CA ARG A 62 3.02 23.20 8.54
C ARG A 62 3.60 24.62 8.49
N ALA A 63 4.86 24.81 8.90
CA ALA A 63 5.47 26.13 8.92
C ALA A 63 5.75 26.62 7.49
N SER A 64 6.37 25.78 6.66
CA SER A 64 6.62 26.09 5.25
C SER A 64 5.33 26.30 4.45
N LEU A 65 4.25 25.58 4.77
CA LEU A 65 2.95 25.80 4.13
C LEU A 65 2.37 27.17 4.48
N LEU A 66 2.45 27.58 5.76
CA LEU A 66 1.94 28.86 6.20
C LEU A 66 2.71 30.03 5.57
N GLU A 67 4.02 29.88 5.40
CA GLU A 67 4.87 30.86 4.71
C GLU A 67 4.50 30.99 3.22
N ALA A 68 4.15 29.89 2.56
CA ALA A 68 3.80 29.90 1.13
C ALA A 68 2.43 30.54 0.82
N ILE A 69 1.55 30.70 1.82
CA ILE A 69 0.17 31.21 1.65
C ILE A 69 -0.08 32.58 2.31
N SER A 70 0.93 33.15 2.97
CA SER A 70 0.89 34.50 3.57
C SER A 70 1.36 35.55 2.58
#